data_AF-A0A8T4VPH5-F1
#
_entry.id   AF-A0A8T4VPH5-F1
#
_cell.length_a   1.000
_cell.length_b   1.000
_cell.length_c   1.000
_cell.angle_alpha   90.00
_cell.angle_beta   90.00
_cell.angle_gamma   90.00
#
_symmetry.space_group_name_H-M   'P 1'
#
loop_
_entity.id
_entity.type
_entity.pdbx_description
1 polymer ?
#
loop_
_entity_poly.entity_id
_entity_poly.type
_entity_poly.pdbx_seq_one_letter_code
_entity_poly.pdbx_strand_id
1 'polypeptide(L)' 'MVKLQFDSNKQFKITLPKQILVAKGWKKGDEIGIQLNDQGDLILRKAGGKK' A
#
# COMPACT_ATOMS: atom_id res chain seq x y z
N MET A 1 -4.44 -9.09 -13.16
CA MET A 1 -4.96 -7.72 -13.35
C MET A 1 -5.56 -7.25 -12.03
N VAL A 2 -4.93 -6.33 -11.31
CA VAL A 2 -5.50 -5.75 -10.09
C VAL A 2 -6.38 -4.58 -10.52
N LYS A 3 -7.69 -4.67 -10.27
CA LYS A 3 -8.64 -3.58 -10.59
C LYS A 3 -8.63 -2.59 -9.43
N LEU A 4 -8.13 -1.38 -9.67
CA LEU A 4 -8.21 -0.30 -8.68
C LEU A 4 -9.68 0.03 -8.41
N GLN A 5 -10.03 0.15 -7.13
CA GLN A 5 -11.37 0.58 -6.74
C GLN A 5 -11.45 2.10 -6.93
N PHE A 6 -12.43 2.55 -7.70
CA PHE A 6 -12.74 3.98 -7.85
C PHE A 6 -13.95 4.27 -6.97
N ASP A 7 -13.80 5.16 -6.00
CA ASP A 7 -14.87 5.50 -5.07
C ASP A 7 -15.61 6.79 -5.46
N SER A 8 -16.69 7.09 -4.74
CA SER A 8 -17.51 8.29 -4.92
C SER A 8 -16.73 9.60 -4.72
N ASN A 9 -15.58 9.52 -4.03
CA ASN A 9 -14.68 10.64 -3.79
C ASN A 9 -13.63 10.80 -4.90
N LYS A 10 -13.78 10.05 -6.02
CA LYS A 10 -12.85 10.03 -7.15
C LYS A 10 -11.44 9.58 -6.78
N GLN A 11 -11.31 8.72 -5.77
CA GLN A 11 -10.03 8.18 -5.31
C GLN A 11 -9.83 6.77 -5.83
N PHE A 12 -8.59 6.48 -6.23
CA PHE A 12 -8.15 5.12 -6.49
C PHE A 12 -7.67 4.46 -5.21
N LYS A 13 -8.19 3.27 -4.90
CA LYS A 13 -7.87 2.51 -3.71
C LYS A 13 -7.37 1.12 -4.06
N ILE A 14 -6.37 0.67 -3.30
CA ILE A 14 -5.88 -0.70 -3.29
C ILE A 14 -6.22 -1.30 -1.94
N THR A 15 -6.96 -2.40 -1.95
CA THR A 15 -7.21 -3.17 -0.73
C THR A 15 -6.03 -4.09 -0.48
N LEU A 16 -5.42 -3.98 0.71
CA LEU A 16 -4.39 -4.91 1.15
C LEU A 16 -5.03 -6.04 1.97
N PRO A 17 -4.77 -7.32 1.64
CA PRO A 17 -5.21 -8.44 2.45
C PRO A 17 -4.72 -8.34 3.89
N LYS A 18 -5.59 -8.69 4.85
CA LYS A 18 -5.29 -8.62 6.29
C LYS A 18 -4.03 -9.42 6.67
N GLN A 19 -3.79 -10.55 6.01
CA GLN A 19 -2.61 -11.38 6.24
C GLN A 19 -1.30 -10.64 5.96
N ILE A 20 -1.25 -9.80 4.92
CA ILE A 20 -0.07 -8.98 4.59
C ILE A 20 0.16 -7.92 5.67
N LEU A 21 -0.92 -7.26 6.12
CA LEU A 21 -0.83 -6.26 7.19
C LEU A 21 -0.28 -6.86 8.49
N VAL A 22 -0.77 -8.05 8.88
CA VAL A 22 -0.30 -8.77 10.06
C VAL A 22 1.17 -9.17 9.91
N ALA A 23 1.56 -9.78 8.78
CA ALA A 23 2.94 -10.21 8.53
C ALA A 23 3.94 -9.03 8.50
N LYS A 24 3.49 -7.84 8.08
CA LYS A 24 4.32 -6.63 8.05
C LYS A 24 4.22 -5.77 9.32
N GLY A 25 3.36 -6.14 10.28
CA GLY A 25 3.11 -5.33 11.47
C GLY A 25 2.55 -3.94 11.15
N TRP A 26 1.75 -3.82 10.09
CA TRP A 26 1.11 -2.57 9.68
C TRP A 26 -0.26 -2.44 10.32
N LYS A 27 -0.56 -1.26 10.85
CA LYS A 27 -1.84 -0.93 11.50
C LYS A 27 -2.46 0.33 10.88
N LYS A 28 -3.76 0.52 11.12
CA LYS A 28 -4.46 1.74 10.70
C LYS A 28 -3.77 2.97 11.32
N GLY A 29 -3.50 3.96 10.49
CA GLY A 29 -2.77 5.18 10.89
C GLY A 29 -1.27 5.10 10.70
N ASP A 30 -0.70 3.93 10.36
CA ASP A 30 0.70 3.88 9.93
C ASP A 30 0.87 4.60 8.59
N GLU A 31 1.93 5.40 8.48
CA GLU A 31 2.34 6.00 7.23
C GLU A 31 3.05 4.97 6.34
N ILE A 32 2.64 4.91 5.07
CA ILE A 32 3.19 3.98 4.08
C ILE A 32 3.76 4.79 2.91
N GLY A 33 5.06 4.68 2.70
CA GLY A 33 5.75 5.18 1.52
C GLY A 33 5.43 4.29 0.31
N ILE A 34 5.18 4.93 -0.82
CA ILE A 34 4.86 4.29 -2.09
C ILE A 34 5.93 4.68 -3.10
N GLN A 35 6.50 3.70 -3.81
CA GLN A 35 7.49 3.91 -4.86
C GLN A 35 7.14 3.06 -6.08
N LEU A 36 7.36 3.59 -7.28
CA LEU A 36 7.36 2.81 -8.51
C LEU A 36 8.80 2.39 -8.82
N ASN A 37 9.05 1.11 -9.09
CA ASN A 37 10.37 0.65 -9.57
C ASN A 37 10.45 0.72 -11.10
N ASP A 38 11.64 0.46 -11.65
CA ASP A 38 11.89 0.51 -13.11
C ASP A 38 11.14 -0.58 -13.89
N GLN A 39 10.67 -1.61 -13.19
CA GLN A 39 9.85 -2.70 -13.72
C GLN A 39 8.36 -2.34 -13.75
N GLY A 40 7.96 -1.19 -13.19
CA GLY A 40 6.57 -0.75 -13.10
C GLY A 40 5.79 -1.36 -11.93
N ASP A 41 6.46 -2.01 -10.98
CA ASP A 41 5.85 -2.52 -9.76
C ASP A 41 5.65 -1.42 -8.73
N LEU A 42 4.51 -1.48 -8.04
CA LEU A 42 4.22 -0.63 -6.89
C LEU A 42 4.82 -1.21 -5.61
N ILE A 43 5.85 -0.55 -5.08
CA ILE A 43 6.54 -0.95 -3.86
C ILE A 43 5.99 -0.15 -2.67
N LEU A 44 5.46 -0.88 -1.68
CA LEU A 44 4.92 -0.30 -0.44
C LEU A 44 5.90 -0.54 0.72
N ARG A 45 6.25 0.51 1.48
CA ARG A 45 7.18 0.44 2.63
C ARG A 45 6.64 1.25 3.80
N LYS A 46 6.90 0.84 5.03
CA LYS A 46 6.52 1.63 6.22
C LYS A 46 7.39 2.90 6.28
N ALA A 47 6.76 4.08 6.29
CA ALA A 47 7.49 5.32 6.50
C ALA A 47 7.96 5.36 7.97
N GLY A 48 9.25 5.58 8.18
CA GLY A 48 9.85 5.56 9.53
C GLY A 48 10.48 4.23 9.95
N GLY A 49 10.46 3.19 9.11
CA GLY A 49 11.34 2.04 9.28
C GLY A 49 12.77 2.43 8.94
N LYS A 50 13.50 3.00 9.90
CA LYS A 50 14.96 3.20 9.78
C LYS A 50 15.60 1.86 9.38
N LYS A 51 16.39 1.89 8.31
CA LYS A 51 17.52 0.96 8.19
C LYS A 51 18.54 1.29 9.27
#